data_AF-A0AAP0G0Q6-F1
#
_entry.id   AF-A0AAP0G0Q6-F1
#
_cell.length_a   1.000
_cell.length_b   1.000
_cell.length_c   1.000
_cell.angle_alpha   90.00
_cell.angle_beta   90.00
_cell.angle_gamma   90.00
#
_symmetry.space_group_name_H-M   'P 1'
#
loop_
_entity.id
_entity.type
_entity.pdbx_description
1 polymer ?
#
loop_
_entity_poly.entity_id
_entity_poly.type
_entity_poly.pdbx_seq_one_letter_code
_entity_poly.pdbx_strand_id
1 'polypeptide(L)'
;MGSFMKASEIAATLDLKPHPEGGYYAETFRDHSVTLSKSQLPDQYKVDRPVSTSIYFLLPSGSASHLHRIPCAETWHFYMGEPLTVVELHDDGRVEYTILGSNLEAGHRLQHSVPPHIWFGSFPTLDFSTYSTDGSILAKEPSRDPELHYSLVGCTCAPAFQFEDFELAKLTDVIPLAPKAGPLLDYLVQQIHT
;
A
#
# COMPACT_ATOMS: atom_id res chain seq x y z
N MET A 1 -6.70 2.89 -29.89
CA MET A 1 -6.41 3.73 -28.70
C MET A 1 -7.45 3.37 -27.66
N GLY A 2 -7.05 2.71 -26.57
CA GLY A 2 -7.96 2.43 -25.47
C GLY A 2 -8.45 3.74 -24.86
N SER A 3 -9.73 3.81 -24.50
CA SER A 3 -10.28 4.96 -23.78
C SER A 3 -9.54 5.10 -22.46
N PHE A 4 -8.94 6.27 -22.22
CA PHE A 4 -8.42 6.65 -20.92
C PHE A 4 -9.62 6.94 -20.01
N MET A 5 -9.87 6.09 -19.02
CA MET A 5 -10.84 6.35 -17.96
C MET A 5 -10.19 7.19 -16.87
N LYS A 6 -10.95 8.12 -16.30
CA LYS A 6 -10.56 8.88 -15.11
C LYS A 6 -10.54 7.99 -13.87
N ALA A 7 -9.79 8.40 -12.85
CA ALA A 7 -9.77 7.73 -11.55
C ALA A 7 -11.18 7.58 -10.96
N SER A 8 -11.99 8.65 -10.97
CA SER A 8 -13.38 8.59 -10.49
C SER A 8 -14.29 7.66 -11.30
N GLU A 9 -14.09 7.54 -12.62
CA GLU A 9 -14.85 6.64 -13.48
C GLU A 9 -14.50 5.17 -13.18
N ILE A 10 -13.23 4.87 -12.93
CA ILE A 10 -12.77 3.55 -12.47
C ILE A 10 -13.36 3.23 -11.10
N ALA A 11 -13.26 4.18 -10.16
CA ALA A 11 -13.79 4.01 -8.82
C ALA A 11 -15.30 3.70 -8.85
N ALA A 12 -16.07 4.43 -9.66
CA ALA A 12 -17.49 4.18 -9.85
C ALA A 12 -17.78 2.83 -10.53
N THR A 13 -17.00 2.45 -11.54
CA THR A 13 -17.18 1.20 -12.30
C THR A 13 -16.92 -0.04 -11.43
N LEU A 14 -15.93 0.04 -10.53
CA LEU A 14 -15.51 -1.05 -9.66
C LEU A 14 -16.11 -0.99 -8.24
N ASP A 15 -17.04 -0.05 -7.98
CA ASP A 15 -17.65 0.21 -6.65
C ASP A 15 -16.61 0.42 -5.53
N LEU A 16 -15.54 1.15 -5.83
CA LEU A 16 -14.47 1.44 -4.88
C LEU A 16 -14.92 2.48 -3.86
N LYS A 17 -14.56 2.27 -2.59
CA LYS A 17 -14.83 3.16 -1.46
C LYS A 17 -13.53 3.70 -0.90
N PRO A 18 -13.51 4.90 -0.28
CA PRO A 18 -12.31 5.40 0.39
C PRO A 18 -11.75 4.39 1.41
N HIS A 19 -10.45 4.14 1.37
CA HIS A 19 -9.76 3.29 2.36
C HIS A 19 -9.26 4.13 3.54
N PRO A 20 -9.27 3.62 4.80
CA PRO A 20 -8.76 4.35 5.96
C PRO A 20 -7.32 4.87 5.82
N GLU A 21 -6.48 4.11 5.12
CA GLU A 21 -5.08 4.47 4.88
C GLU A 21 -4.88 5.42 3.69
N GLY A 22 -5.93 5.86 3.01
CA GLY A 22 -5.86 6.63 1.77
C GLY A 22 -6.06 5.79 0.51
N GLY A 23 -6.41 6.45 -0.60
CA GLY A 23 -6.86 5.77 -1.82
C GLY A 23 -8.28 5.21 -1.71
N TYR A 24 -8.63 4.34 -2.65
CA TYR A 24 -9.94 3.69 -2.75
C TYR A 24 -9.77 2.18 -2.90
N TYR A 25 -10.70 1.40 -2.35
CA TYR A 25 -10.64 -0.06 -2.41
C TYR A 25 -12.03 -0.70 -2.53
N ALA A 26 -12.05 -1.94 -2.98
CA ALA A 26 -13.21 -2.83 -2.86
C ALA A 26 -12.73 -4.27 -2.68
N GLU A 27 -13.27 -4.97 -1.69
CA GLU A 27 -13.06 -6.41 -1.54
C GLU A 27 -13.82 -7.18 -2.63
N THR A 28 -13.09 -7.98 -3.39
CA THR A 28 -13.60 -8.75 -4.53
C THR A 28 -13.69 -10.24 -4.24
N PHE A 29 -12.97 -10.71 -3.23
CA PHE A 29 -12.90 -12.11 -2.87
C PHE A 29 -12.61 -12.30 -1.38
N ARG A 30 -13.28 -13.28 -0.77
CA ARG A 30 -13.01 -13.79 0.58
C ARG A 30 -13.29 -15.29 0.63
N ASP A 31 -12.27 -16.08 0.96
CA ASP A 31 -12.36 -17.55 0.94
C ASP A 31 -12.91 -18.15 2.24
N HIS A 32 -14.23 -18.36 2.28
CA HIS A 32 -14.91 -19.00 3.41
C HIS A 32 -14.90 -20.54 3.38
N SER A 33 -14.16 -21.17 2.46
CA SER A 33 -14.11 -22.65 2.39
C SER A 33 -13.49 -23.28 3.63
N VAL A 34 -12.56 -22.55 4.28
CA VAL A 34 -11.93 -22.95 5.55
C VAL A 34 -11.84 -21.73 6.48
N THR A 35 -12.13 -21.95 7.76
CA THR A 35 -11.90 -20.95 8.82
C THR A 35 -10.66 -21.36 9.62
N LEU A 36 -9.68 -20.48 9.67
CA LEU A 36 -8.49 -20.60 10.50
C LEU A 36 -8.81 -20.08 11.90
N SER A 37 -8.72 -20.95 12.91
CA SER A 37 -8.91 -20.51 14.30
C SER A 37 -7.72 -19.69 14.77
N LYS A 38 -7.97 -18.59 15.46
CA LYS A 38 -6.98 -17.76 16.15
C LYS A 38 -6.03 -18.60 17.00
N SER A 39 -6.56 -19.63 17.66
CA SER A 39 -5.77 -20.53 18.51
C SER A 39 -4.67 -21.30 17.77
N GLN A 40 -4.73 -21.36 16.44
CA GLN A 40 -3.77 -22.02 15.56
C GLN A 40 -2.90 -21.01 14.78
N LEU A 41 -3.10 -19.71 14.99
CA LEU A 41 -2.37 -18.63 14.34
C LEU A 41 -1.35 -18.01 15.31
N PRO A 42 -0.27 -17.38 14.80
CA PRO A 42 0.63 -16.56 15.61
C PRO A 42 -0.09 -15.48 16.43
N ASP A 43 0.50 -15.07 17.56
CA ASP A 43 -0.12 -14.16 18.53
C ASP A 43 -0.50 -12.78 17.96
N GLN A 44 0.13 -12.36 16.85
CA GLN A 44 -0.20 -11.11 16.17
C GLN A 44 -1.62 -11.11 15.58
N TYR A 45 -2.20 -12.28 15.33
CA TYR A 45 -3.55 -12.44 14.80
C TYR A 45 -4.58 -12.38 15.93
N LYS A 46 -5.54 -11.47 15.84
CA LYS A 46 -6.46 -11.15 16.95
C LYS A 46 -7.79 -11.89 16.89
N VAL A 47 -8.14 -12.46 15.73
CA VAL A 47 -9.43 -13.11 15.45
C VAL A 47 -9.29 -14.34 14.54
N ASP A 48 -10.28 -15.23 14.60
CA ASP A 48 -10.51 -16.29 13.61
C ASP A 48 -10.72 -15.65 12.22
N ARG A 49 -10.31 -16.33 11.15
CA ARG A 49 -10.38 -15.74 9.81
C ARG A 49 -10.53 -16.73 8.66
N PRO A 50 -11.07 -16.29 7.52
CA PRO A 50 -11.02 -17.02 6.26
C PRO A 50 -9.57 -17.26 5.77
N VAL A 51 -9.39 -18.10 4.75
CA VAL A 51 -8.05 -18.44 4.23
C VAL A 51 -7.39 -17.26 3.56
N SER A 52 -8.13 -16.48 2.78
CA SER A 52 -7.56 -15.38 2.00
C SER A 52 -8.61 -14.35 1.60
N THR A 53 -8.14 -13.18 1.22
CA THR A 53 -8.93 -12.08 0.65
C THR A 53 -8.21 -11.49 -0.54
N SER A 54 -8.96 -10.92 -1.48
CA SER A 54 -8.43 -10.05 -2.50
C SER A 54 -9.26 -8.77 -2.62
N ILE A 55 -8.59 -7.67 -2.93
CA ILE A 55 -9.20 -6.36 -3.15
C ILE A 55 -8.72 -5.76 -4.47
N TYR A 56 -9.52 -4.85 -5.04
CA TYR A 56 -9.00 -3.77 -5.88
C TYR A 56 -8.53 -2.63 -4.97
N PHE A 57 -7.45 -1.96 -5.37
CA PHE A 57 -6.96 -0.74 -4.73
C PHE A 57 -6.55 0.28 -5.80
N LEU A 58 -7.09 1.50 -5.71
CA LEU A 58 -6.84 2.61 -6.62
C LEU A 58 -6.21 3.76 -5.84
N LEU A 59 -5.04 4.22 -6.32
CA LEU A 59 -4.31 5.33 -5.72
C LEU A 59 -4.10 6.47 -6.72
N PRO A 60 -4.85 7.59 -6.61
CA PRO A 60 -4.62 8.78 -7.41
C PRO A 60 -3.31 9.51 -7.03
N SER A 61 -2.74 10.24 -7.98
CA SER A 61 -1.64 11.19 -7.74
C SER A 61 -1.97 12.17 -6.62
N GLY A 62 -0.98 12.51 -5.81
CA GLY A 62 -1.11 13.37 -4.64
C GLY A 62 -1.68 12.67 -3.40
N SER A 63 -2.08 11.39 -3.51
CA SER A 63 -2.49 10.55 -2.39
C SER A 63 -1.38 9.58 -1.98
N ALA A 64 -1.51 8.98 -0.79
CA ALA A 64 -0.65 7.90 -0.33
C ALA A 64 -1.50 6.79 0.29
N SER A 65 -1.03 5.55 0.20
CA SER A 65 -1.37 4.51 1.17
C SER A 65 -0.42 4.71 2.35
N HIS A 66 -0.97 5.23 3.44
CA HIS A 66 -0.20 5.57 4.63
C HIS A 66 0.43 4.32 5.25
N LEU A 67 1.56 4.52 5.92
CA LEU A 67 2.35 3.48 6.54
C LEU A 67 1.50 2.70 7.55
N HIS A 68 1.37 1.41 7.32
CA HIS A 68 0.59 0.49 8.14
C HIS A 68 1.28 -0.87 8.23
N ARG A 69 0.74 -1.74 9.08
CA ARG A 69 1.27 -3.07 9.31
C ARG A 69 0.14 -4.05 9.54
N ILE A 70 0.29 -5.24 8.98
CA ILE A 70 -0.64 -6.36 9.11
C ILE A 70 0.14 -7.65 9.33
N PRO A 71 -0.45 -8.66 10.00
CA PRO A 71 0.24 -9.91 10.33
C PRO A 71 0.27 -10.92 9.17
N CYS A 72 -0.50 -10.71 8.10
CA CYS A 72 -0.47 -11.54 6.91
C CYS A 72 0.52 -11.00 5.87
N ALA A 73 0.96 -11.88 4.98
CA ALA A 73 1.66 -11.45 3.77
C ALA A 73 0.65 -10.82 2.83
N GLU A 74 1.01 -9.72 2.19
CA GLU A 74 0.18 -9.06 1.19
C GLU A 74 0.90 -9.00 -0.14
N THR A 75 0.25 -9.56 -1.17
CA THR A 75 0.76 -9.55 -2.52
C THR A 75 0.02 -8.52 -3.36
N TRP A 76 0.78 -7.59 -3.93
CA TRP A 76 0.34 -6.48 -4.76
C TRP A 76 0.53 -6.84 -6.24
N HIS A 77 -0.47 -6.56 -7.06
CA HIS A 77 -0.55 -6.90 -8.48
C HIS A 77 -0.84 -5.64 -9.29
N PHE A 78 0.07 -5.23 -10.15
CA PHE A 78 -0.16 -4.07 -11.02
C PHE A 78 -1.18 -4.41 -12.12
N TYR A 79 -2.24 -3.61 -12.25
CA TYR A 79 -3.26 -3.80 -13.30
C TYR A 79 -3.18 -2.73 -14.38
N MET A 80 -3.25 -1.45 -14.02
CA MET A 80 -3.20 -0.35 -15.00
C MET A 80 -2.87 1.00 -14.37
N GLY A 81 -2.64 2.00 -15.23
CA GLY A 81 -2.28 3.35 -14.83
C GLY A 81 -0.77 3.57 -14.85
N GLU A 82 -0.32 4.48 -14.00
CA GLU A 82 1.08 4.81 -13.77
C GLU A 82 1.73 3.88 -12.73
N PRO A 83 3.06 3.75 -12.71
CA PRO A 83 3.73 2.94 -11.69
C PRO A 83 3.47 3.44 -10.26
N LEU A 84 3.44 2.50 -9.32
CA LEU A 84 3.28 2.70 -7.88
C LEU A 84 4.55 2.25 -7.16
N THR A 85 5.05 3.01 -6.20
CA THR A 85 6.15 2.59 -5.33
C THR A 85 5.59 2.05 -4.03
N VAL A 86 5.84 0.78 -3.73
CA VAL A 86 5.65 0.18 -2.41
C VAL A 86 6.89 0.43 -1.57
N VAL A 87 6.70 0.93 -0.35
CA VAL A 87 7.76 1.24 0.60
C VAL A 87 7.65 0.30 1.78
N GLU A 88 8.74 -0.32 2.18
CA GLU A 88 8.84 -1.20 3.35
C GLU A 88 9.84 -0.61 4.34
N LEU A 89 9.41 -0.41 5.59
CA LEU A 89 10.26 -0.04 6.72
C LEU A 89 10.38 -1.23 7.66
N HIS A 90 11.61 -1.70 7.83
CA HIS A 90 11.93 -2.84 8.69
C HIS A 90 12.29 -2.37 10.10
N ASP A 91 12.11 -3.24 11.09
CA ASP A 91 12.42 -2.95 12.51
C ASP A 91 13.92 -2.66 12.76
N ASP A 92 14.80 -3.06 11.83
CA ASP A 92 16.24 -2.74 11.85
C ASP A 92 16.56 -1.37 11.24
N GLY A 93 15.54 -0.62 10.80
CA GLY A 93 15.66 0.71 10.18
C GLY A 93 15.95 0.69 8.69
N ARG A 94 16.05 -0.48 8.05
CA ARG A 94 16.19 -0.59 6.60
C ARG A 94 14.89 -0.15 5.91
N VAL A 95 15.04 0.67 4.87
CA VAL A 95 13.95 1.08 3.98
C VAL A 95 14.15 0.42 2.63
N GLU A 96 13.10 -0.19 2.09
CA GLU A 96 13.09 -0.78 0.75
C GLU A 96 12.00 -0.17 -0.09
N TYR A 97 12.27 -0.10 -1.39
CA TYR A 97 11.37 0.46 -2.39
C TYR A 97 11.21 -0.54 -3.53
N THR A 98 9.96 -0.91 -3.82
CA THR A 98 9.63 -1.74 -4.97
C THR A 98 8.67 -1.00 -5.88
N ILE A 99 9.09 -0.75 -7.12
CA ILE A 99 8.25 -0.10 -8.13
C ILE A 99 7.39 -1.17 -8.83
N LEU A 100 6.09 -1.08 -8.65
CA LEU A 100 5.08 -1.84 -9.36
C LEU A 100 4.67 -1.13 -10.65
N GLY A 101 4.76 -1.80 -11.78
CA GLY A 101 4.42 -1.26 -13.08
C GLY A 101 4.84 -2.16 -14.25
N SER A 102 4.47 -1.78 -15.46
CA SER A 102 4.68 -2.59 -16.66
C SER A 102 6.05 -2.43 -17.33
N ASN A 103 6.86 -1.45 -16.93
CA ASN A 103 8.19 -1.21 -17.52
C ASN A 103 9.27 -2.14 -16.93
N LEU A 104 9.32 -3.37 -17.43
CA LEU A 104 10.27 -4.39 -16.96
C LEU A 104 11.73 -4.01 -17.22
N GLU A 105 12.02 -3.28 -18.30
CA GLU A 105 13.37 -2.82 -18.63
C GLU A 105 13.90 -1.79 -17.62
N ALA A 106 12.99 -0.97 -17.06
CA ALA A 106 13.30 -0.08 -15.94
C ALA A 106 13.31 -0.78 -14.57
N GLY A 107 13.17 -2.11 -14.54
CA GLY A 107 13.21 -2.89 -13.31
C GLY A 107 11.88 -2.92 -12.54
N HIS A 108 10.79 -2.40 -13.10
CA HIS A 108 9.47 -2.50 -12.47
C HIS A 108 9.07 -3.97 -12.30
N ARG A 109 8.18 -4.23 -11.35
CA ARG A 109 7.58 -5.54 -11.12
C ARG A 109 6.09 -5.49 -11.40
N LEU A 110 5.54 -6.55 -12.00
CA LEU A 110 4.09 -6.69 -12.12
C LEU A 110 3.46 -7.17 -10.82
N GLN A 111 4.25 -7.79 -9.96
CA GLN A 111 3.81 -8.33 -8.68
C GLN A 111 4.91 -8.18 -7.62
N HIS A 112 4.52 -7.90 -6.38
CA HIS A 112 5.42 -7.84 -5.22
C HIS A 112 4.69 -8.34 -3.98
N SER A 113 5.39 -9.03 -3.09
CA SER A 113 4.82 -9.50 -1.82
C SER A 113 5.54 -8.85 -0.66
N VAL A 114 4.79 -8.06 0.12
CA VAL A 114 5.27 -7.55 1.41
C VAL A 114 5.15 -8.66 2.44
N PRO A 115 6.24 -8.99 3.18
CA PRO A 115 6.19 -10.01 4.22
C PRO A 115 5.26 -9.62 5.38
N PRO A 116 4.79 -10.62 6.15
CA PRO A 116 4.08 -10.40 7.40
C PRO A 116 4.79 -9.41 8.33
N HIS A 117 4.01 -8.55 8.99
CA HIS A 117 4.46 -7.72 10.11
C HIS A 117 5.58 -6.72 9.78
N ILE A 118 5.69 -6.32 8.51
CA ILE A 118 6.52 -5.20 8.07
C ILE A 118 5.67 -3.92 8.05
N TRP A 119 6.25 -2.77 8.40
CA TRP A 119 5.61 -1.49 8.14
C TRP A 119 5.71 -1.18 6.66
N PHE A 120 4.61 -0.92 5.99
CA PHE A 120 4.63 -0.61 4.57
C PHE A 120 3.54 0.38 4.18
N GLY A 121 3.76 1.05 3.07
CA GLY A 121 2.83 1.99 2.47
C GLY A 121 3.15 2.14 0.99
N SER A 122 2.45 3.02 0.29
CA SER A 122 2.75 3.25 -1.12
C SER A 122 2.37 4.65 -1.60
N PHE A 123 2.99 5.05 -2.70
CA PHE A 123 2.69 6.30 -3.38
C PHE A 123 2.85 6.17 -4.90
N PRO A 124 2.13 6.97 -5.72
CA PRO A 124 2.31 6.98 -7.17
C PRO A 124 3.76 7.38 -7.50
N THR A 125 4.51 6.51 -8.18
CA THR A 125 5.98 6.65 -8.34
C THR A 125 6.37 8.00 -8.94
N LEU A 126 5.56 8.51 -9.87
CA LEU A 126 5.82 9.74 -10.61
C LEU A 126 5.45 11.02 -9.85
N ASP A 127 4.97 10.93 -8.60
CA ASP A 127 4.82 12.09 -7.72
C ASP A 127 6.17 12.59 -7.15
N PHE A 128 7.24 11.83 -7.38
CA PHE A 128 8.57 12.14 -6.87
C PHE A 128 9.63 12.01 -7.96
N SER A 129 10.51 13.00 -8.03
CA SER A 129 11.64 13.04 -8.96
C SER A 129 12.81 12.20 -8.45
N THR A 130 12.97 12.13 -7.12
CA THR A 130 14.07 11.43 -6.46
C THR A 130 13.70 11.13 -5.00
N TYR A 131 14.06 9.95 -4.53
CA TYR A 131 14.09 9.58 -3.11
C TYR A 131 15.36 8.79 -2.80
N SER A 132 15.92 8.98 -1.60
CA SER A 132 17.12 8.25 -1.18
C SER A 132 16.77 6.86 -0.66
N THR A 133 17.74 5.95 -0.75
CA THR A 133 17.60 4.57 -0.25
C THR A 133 17.32 4.49 1.25
N ASP A 134 17.69 5.51 2.03
CA ASP A 134 17.46 5.59 3.47
C ASP A 134 16.27 6.50 3.85
N GLY A 135 15.50 7.00 2.87
CA GLY A 135 14.33 7.85 3.08
C GLY A 135 14.63 9.28 3.54
N SER A 136 15.90 9.67 3.65
CA SER A 136 16.33 11.01 4.06
C SER A 136 16.10 12.11 3.02
N ILE A 137 15.84 11.74 1.77
CA ILE A 137 15.50 12.65 0.68
C ILE A 137 14.19 12.19 0.07
N LEU A 138 13.26 13.13 -0.12
CA LEU A 138 12.01 12.92 -0.83
C LEU A 138 11.66 14.21 -1.62
N ALA A 139 12.02 14.24 -2.90
CA ALA A 139 11.85 15.41 -3.77
C ALA A 139 10.57 15.28 -4.60
N LYS A 140 9.52 16.01 -4.20
CA LYS A 140 8.21 16.03 -4.87
C LYS A 140 8.29 16.65 -6.26
N GLU A 141 7.59 16.05 -7.21
CA GLU A 141 7.23 16.68 -8.49
C GLU A 141 6.09 17.70 -8.29
N PRO A 142 5.86 18.62 -9.25
CA PRO A 142 4.66 19.45 -9.24
C PRO A 142 3.38 18.60 -9.17
N SER A 143 2.34 19.15 -8.52
CA SER A 143 1.04 18.50 -8.43
C SER A 143 0.52 18.12 -9.82
N ARG A 144 0.02 16.90 -9.94
CA ARG A 144 -0.54 16.34 -11.18
C ARG A 144 -2.04 16.13 -10.99
N ASP A 145 -2.79 16.06 -12.08
CA ASP A 145 -4.25 15.88 -12.01
C ASP A 145 -4.60 14.47 -11.49
N PRO A 146 -5.18 14.32 -10.29
CA PRO A 146 -5.49 13.00 -9.72
C PRO A 146 -6.52 12.23 -10.53
N GLU A 147 -7.32 12.89 -11.37
CA GLU A 147 -8.28 12.21 -12.24
C GLU A 147 -7.59 11.53 -13.43
N LEU A 148 -6.42 12.02 -13.84
CA LEU A 148 -5.69 11.54 -15.02
C LEU A 148 -4.47 10.68 -14.66
N HIS A 149 -3.93 10.87 -13.45
CA HIS A 149 -2.74 10.19 -12.96
C HIS A 149 -3.08 9.35 -11.74
N TYR A 150 -3.03 8.03 -11.88
CA TYR A 150 -3.37 7.07 -10.83
C TYR A 150 -2.69 5.72 -11.07
N SER A 151 -2.69 4.87 -10.05
CA SER A 151 -2.34 3.45 -10.15
C SER A 151 -3.51 2.59 -9.69
N LEU A 152 -3.94 1.63 -10.51
CA LEU A 152 -4.87 0.57 -10.10
C LEU A 152 -4.09 -0.73 -9.92
N VAL A 153 -4.22 -1.30 -8.72
CA VAL A 153 -3.59 -2.56 -8.33
C VAL A 153 -4.64 -3.50 -7.72
N GLY A 154 -4.28 -4.77 -7.59
CA GLY A 154 -4.98 -5.73 -6.73
C GLY A 154 -4.09 -6.13 -5.58
N CYS A 155 -4.66 -6.29 -4.39
CA CYS A 155 -3.94 -6.78 -3.22
C CYS A 155 -4.57 -8.08 -2.75
N THR A 156 -3.75 -9.09 -2.45
CA THR A 156 -4.19 -10.38 -1.93
C THR A 156 -3.50 -10.68 -0.62
N CYS A 157 -4.29 -10.95 0.41
CA CYS A 157 -3.81 -11.33 1.74
C CYS A 157 -4.06 -12.82 1.98
N ALA A 158 -3.04 -13.52 2.48
CA ALA A 158 -3.16 -14.89 2.97
C ALA A 158 -2.27 -15.06 4.23
N PRO A 159 -2.84 -15.33 5.42
CA PRO A 159 -4.27 -15.44 5.75
C PRO A 159 -5.11 -14.20 5.41
N ALA A 160 -6.44 -14.36 5.35
CA ALA A 160 -7.36 -13.26 5.04
C ALA A 160 -7.14 -12.02 5.91
N PHE A 161 -7.26 -10.84 5.29
CA PHE A 161 -7.24 -9.56 5.97
C PHE A 161 -8.41 -9.43 6.96
N GLN A 162 -8.12 -8.83 8.12
CA GLN A 162 -9.07 -8.44 9.15
C GLN A 162 -8.66 -7.08 9.73
N PHE A 163 -9.62 -6.18 9.88
CA PHE A 163 -9.36 -4.82 10.39
C PHE A 163 -8.86 -4.82 11.82
N GLU A 164 -9.21 -5.83 12.62
CA GLU A 164 -8.73 -5.98 14.00
C GLU A 164 -7.20 -6.04 14.06
N ASP A 165 -6.54 -6.58 13.04
CA ASP A 165 -5.08 -6.68 12.98
C ASP A 165 -4.41 -5.48 12.31
N PHE A 166 -5.18 -4.59 11.69
CA PHE A 166 -4.65 -3.44 10.96
C PHE A 166 -4.10 -2.40 11.93
N GLU A 167 -2.81 -2.11 11.80
CA GLU A 167 -2.10 -1.11 12.59
C GLU A 167 -1.67 0.04 11.69
N LEU A 168 -2.23 1.23 11.89
CA LEU A 168 -1.75 2.43 11.23
C LEU A 168 -0.58 3.03 12.02
N ALA A 169 0.50 3.38 11.34
CA ALA A 169 1.69 3.93 11.98
C ALA A 169 1.40 5.28 12.64
N LYS A 170 2.00 5.50 13.81
CA LYS A 170 2.19 6.84 14.37
C LYS A 170 3.66 7.21 14.21
N LEU A 171 3.93 8.49 13.99
CA LEU A 171 5.29 8.96 13.78
C LEU A 171 6.20 8.59 14.95
N THR A 172 5.67 8.64 16.18
CA THR A 172 6.35 8.24 17.43
C THR A 172 6.84 6.79 17.44
N ASP A 173 6.17 5.92 16.68
CA ASP A 173 6.43 4.48 16.70
C ASP A 173 7.49 4.11 15.65
N VAL A 174 7.55 4.86 14.54
CA VAL A 174 8.40 4.53 13.37
C VAL A 174 9.63 5.43 13.22
N ILE A 175 9.61 6.68 13.71
CA ILE A 175 10.78 7.56 13.67
C ILE A 175 12.00 6.99 14.41
N PRO A 176 11.86 6.24 15.54
CA PRO A 176 13.03 5.66 16.21
C PRO A 176 13.69 4.54 15.40
N LEU A 177 12.94 3.87 14.51
CA LEU A 177 13.45 2.80 13.64
C LEU A 177 14.35 3.37 12.54
N ALA A 178 13.90 4.47 11.90
CA ALA A 178 14.64 5.13 10.85
C ALA A 178 14.74 6.66 11.07
N PRO A 179 15.59 7.13 12.01
CA PRO A 179 15.66 8.55 12.39
C PRO A 179 16.05 9.50 11.24
N LYS A 180 16.70 8.97 10.20
CA LYS A 180 17.08 9.73 9.01
C LYS A 180 15.97 9.84 7.98
N ALA A 181 14.95 8.98 8.04
CA ALA A 181 13.87 8.91 7.07
C ALA A 181 12.75 9.94 7.30
N GLY A 182 13.02 11.02 8.04
CA GLY A 182 12.03 12.05 8.40
C GLY A 182 11.16 12.51 7.22
N PRO A 183 11.75 12.94 6.09
CA PRO A 183 10.96 13.38 4.92
C PRO A 183 10.02 12.32 4.35
N LEU A 184 10.44 11.04 4.34
CA LEU A 184 9.61 9.92 3.93
C LEU A 184 8.48 9.66 4.92
N LEU A 185 8.81 9.60 6.21
CA LEU A 185 7.85 9.33 7.28
C LEU A 185 6.82 10.45 7.42
N ASP A 186 7.23 11.71 7.27
CA ASP A 186 6.32 12.86 7.28
C ASP A 186 5.27 12.78 6.17
N TYR A 187 5.60 12.14 5.05
CA TYR A 187 4.69 11.94 3.93
C TYR A 187 3.82 10.68 4.08
N LEU A 188 4.38 9.57 4.55
CA LEU A 188 3.68 8.28 4.64
C LEU A 188 2.93 8.09 5.96
N VAL A 189 3.25 8.81 7.02
CA VAL A 189 2.50 8.73 8.28
C VAL A 189 1.35 9.73 8.25
N GLN A 190 0.13 9.26 8.53
CA GLN A 190 -1.03 10.13 8.58
C GLN A 190 -0.88 11.14 9.72
N GLN A 191 -0.85 12.43 9.37
CA GLN A 191 -0.82 13.51 10.35
C GLN A 191 -2.21 13.67 10.98
N ILE A 192 -2.36 13.18 12.22
CA ILE A 192 -3.59 13.39 12.99
C ILE A 192 -3.64 14.88 13.35
N HIS A 193 -4.48 15.64 12.66
CA HIS A 193 -4.83 16.98 13.09
C HIS A 193 -5.76 16.82 14.30
N THR A 194 -5.21 17.01 15.51
CA THR A 194 -6.00 17.18 16.74
C THR A 194 -6.75 18.50 16.73
#